data_AF-A0A4R3YVV4-F1
#
_entry.id   AF-A0A4R3YVV4-F1
#
_cell.length_a   1.000
_cell.length_b   1.000
_cell.length_c   1.000
_cell.angle_alpha   90.00
_cell.angle_beta   90.00
_cell.angle_gamma   90.00
#
_symmetry.space_group_name_H-M   'P 1'
#
loop_
_entity.id
_entity.type
_entity.pdbx_description
1 polymer ?
#
loop_
_entity_poly.entity_id
_entity_poly.type
_entity_poly.pdbx_seq_one_letter_code
_entity_poly.pdbx_strand_id
1 'polypeptide(L)'
;MNDIQRTIFVLGATGHQGGAVVRELLKAGWCIRALVRNPRSAASAVLTEQGVDLITGSFADTEVVGQAMQGAYGVFSMLPGSLPQAEEVRLGKMIACLAAANRIEHLVYSSGASVGDKPTGIARFDAKPQIEAYIRQLSVNSTIIRPMIFMEMLVRPGYGLEEGQYRFFLRPNQAMQLIAVDDIGKFVASVFADKKRYAGKTLKIASDTVTGRELETLFSEAAGHPIKYQRYTDEFLAASPELAHMAESLEAGPLSDHVDLRLMRQINPQIISFRSWLAAEGYQAFEEAIGRRRWAR
;
A
#
# COMPACT_ATOMS: atom_id res chain seq x y z
N MET A 1 -19.42 24.17 -22.93
CA MET A 1 -18.77 22.85 -23.10
C MET A 1 -18.56 22.31 -21.69
N ASN A 2 -19.38 21.34 -21.27
CA ASN A 2 -19.35 20.82 -19.89
C ASN A 2 -18.05 20.04 -19.69
N ASP A 3 -17.06 20.71 -19.11
CA ASP A 3 -15.88 20.06 -18.58
C ASP A 3 -16.34 19.30 -17.32
N ILE A 4 -16.68 18.02 -17.47
CA ILE A 4 -16.99 17.16 -16.33
C ILE A 4 -15.70 17.02 -15.55
N GLN A 5 -15.51 17.91 -14.58
CA GLN A 5 -14.39 17.93 -13.67
C GLN A 5 -14.30 16.55 -13.01
N ARG A 6 -13.30 15.77 -13.40
CA ARG A 6 -13.21 14.36 -13.02
C ARG A 6 -12.71 14.26 -11.57
N THR A 7 -13.64 14.18 -10.64
CA THR A 7 -13.33 14.09 -9.22
C THR A 7 -13.05 12.64 -8.80
N ILE A 8 -11.95 12.40 -8.09
CA ILE A 8 -11.68 11.13 -7.42
C ILE A 8 -11.91 11.30 -5.92
N PHE A 9 -12.77 10.44 -5.35
CA PHE A 9 -12.97 10.36 -3.92
C PHE A 9 -11.98 9.38 -3.30
N VAL A 10 -11.13 9.86 -2.39
CA VAL A 10 -10.04 9.10 -1.79
C VAL A 10 -10.33 8.82 -0.32
N LEU A 11 -10.44 7.53 0.02
CA LEU A 11 -10.53 7.04 1.39
C LEU A 11 -9.12 6.75 1.93
N GLY A 12 -8.82 7.26 3.13
CA GLY A 12 -7.50 7.11 3.75
C GLY A 12 -6.42 8.04 3.18
N ALA A 13 -6.82 9.21 2.66
CA ALA A 13 -5.96 10.22 2.04
C ALA A 13 -4.84 10.75 2.95
N THR A 14 -5.01 10.73 4.26
CA THR A 14 -3.98 11.18 5.23
C THR A 14 -2.96 10.10 5.59
N GLY A 15 -3.13 8.87 5.10
CA GLY A 15 -2.19 7.78 5.29
C GLY A 15 -1.13 7.71 4.17
N HIS A 16 -0.14 6.83 4.32
CA HIS A 16 0.95 6.66 3.36
C HIS A 16 0.47 6.43 1.92
N GLN A 17 -0.32 5.36 1.69
CA GLN A 17 -0.83 5.04 0.35
C GLN A 17 -1.78 6.10 -0.20
N GLY A 18 -2.77 6.51 0.60
CA GLY A 18 -3.76 7.50 0.16
C GLY A 18 -3.11 8.85 -0.15
N GLY A 19 -2.14 9.28 0.64
CA GLY A 19 -1.39 10.51 0.39
C GLY A 19 -0.58 10.46 -0.90
N ALA A 20 0.09 9.33 -1.19
CA ALA A 20 0.78 9.14 -2.46
C ALA A 20 -0.20 9.19 -3.65
N VAL A 21 -1.35 8.53 -3.52
CA VAL A 21 -2.42 8.56 -4.54
C VAL A 21 -2.93 9.98 -4.77
N VAL A 22 -3.20 10.75 -3.71
CA VAL A 22 -3.64 12.15 -3.84
C VAL A 22 -2.60 12.97 -4.60
N ARG A 23 -1.32 12.90 -4.21
CA ARG A 23 -0.24 13.67 -4.86
C ARG A 23 -0.16 13.39 -6.35
N GLU A 24 -0.16 12.12 -6.74
CA GLU A 24 -0.02 11.73 -8.15
C GLU A 24 -1.28 12.02 -8.97
N LEU A 25 -2.48 11.90 -8.39
CA LEU A 25 -3.71 12.28 -9.08
C LEU A 25 -3.82 13.80 -9.27
N LEU A 26 -3.40 14.62 -8.29
CA LEU A 26 -3.34 16.07 -8.46
C LEU A 26 -2.37 16.48 -9.58
N LYS A 27 -1.18 15.86 -9.64
CA LYS A 27 -0.21 16.07 -10.74
C LYS A 27 -0.80 15.73 -12.11
N ALA A 28 -1.65 14.70 -12.15
CA ALA A 28 -2.36 14.29 -13.37
C ALA A 28 -3.62 15.12 -13.67
N GLY A 29 -3.90 16.17 -12.90
CA GLY A 29 -4.99 17.13 -13.15
C GLY A 29 -6.37 16.68 -12.66
N TRP A 30 -6.45 15.65 -11.81
CA TRP A 30 -7.71 15.24 -11.20
C TRP A 30 -8.09 16.15 -10.04
N CYS A 31 -9.39 16.34 -9.84
CA CYS A 31 -9.89 16.97 -8.62
C CYS A 31 -10.07 15.92 -7.54
N ILE A 32 -9.71 16.25 -6.31
CA ILE A 32 -9.70 15.28 -5.23
C ILE A 32 -10.67 15.69 -4.15
N ARG A 33 -11.48 14.71 -3.74
CA ARG A 33 -12.25 14.74 -2.51
C ARG A 33 -11.65 13.73 -1.55
N ALA A 34 -11.37 14.11 -0.31
CA ALA A 34 -10.71 13.25 0.66
C ALA A 34 -11.54 13.09 1.93
N LEU A 35 -11.78 11.85 2.36
CA LEU A 35 -12.39 11.57 3.66
C LEU A 35 -11.33 11.73 4.77
N VAL A 36 -11.59 12.63 5.71
CA VAL A 36 -10.71 12.88 6.86
C VAL A 36 -11.50 12.83 8.16
N ARG A 37 -10.92 12.22 9.20
CA ARG A 37 -11.55 12.19 10.54
C ARG A 37 -11.41 13.52 11.27
N ASN A 38 -10.27 14.19 11.11
CA ASN A 38 -9.99 15.46 11.76
C ASN A 38 -9.50 16.47 10.70
N PRO A 39 -10.32 17.43 10.27
CA PRO A 39 -9.91 18.42 9.26
C PRO A 39 -8.84 19.40 9.76
N ARG A 40 -8.58 19.46 11.08
CA ARG A 40 -7.57 20.34 11.69
C ARG A 40 -6.22 19.66 11.94
N SER A 41 -6.06 18.39 11.53
CA SER A 41 -4.77 17.70 11.66
C SER A 41 -3.73 18.29 10.69
N ALA A 42 -2.45 18.19 11.02
CA ALA A 42 -1.38 18.65 10.12
C ALA A 42 -1.45 17.98 8.73
N ALA A 43 -1.75 16.68 8.68
CA ALA A 43 -1.94 15.97 7.41
C ALA A 43 -3.13 16.50 6.60
N SER A 44 -4.23 16.87 7.27
CA SER A 44 -5.39 17.49 6.62
C SER A 44 -5.08 18.90 6.12
N ALA A 45 -4.30 19.68 6.86
CA ALA A 45 -3.88 21.01 6.44
C ALA A 45 -3.06 20.95 5.13
N VAL A 46 -2.13 20.00 5.02
CA VAL A 46 -1.36 19.76 3.79
C VAL A 46 -2.27 19.43 2.60
N LEU A 47 -3.31 18.60 2.81
CA LEU A 47 -4.28 18.30 1.75
C LEU A 47 -5.06 19.55 1.32
N THR A 48 -5.51 20.39 2.26
CA THR A 48 -6.18 21.66 1.95
C THR A 48 -5.28 22.60 1.15
N GLU A 49 -4.01 22.75 1.54
CA GLU A 49 -3.02 23.58 0.82
C GLU A 49 -2.79 23.10 -0.62
N GLN A 50 -2.96 21.79 -0.86
CA GLN A 50 -2.89 21.18 -2.20
C GLN A 50 -4.19 21.32 -3.01
N GLY A 51 -5.21 21.99 -2.47
CA GLY A 51 -6.50 22.21 -3.15
C GLY A 51 -7.46 21.02 -3.08
N VAL A 52 -7.29 20.12 -2.11
CA VAL A 52 -8.16 18.96 -1.90
C VAL A 52 -9.44 19.36 -1.17
N ASP A 53 -10.60 18.91 -1.66
CA ASP A 53 -11.90 19.04 -1.00
C ASP A 53 -12.00 18.04 0.17
N LEU A 54 -12.04 18.55 1.41
CA LEU A 54 -12.08 17.71 2.61
C LEU A 54 -13.51 17.40 3.05
N ILE A 55 -13.83 16.12 3.12
CA ILE A 55 -15.07 15.62 3.73
C ILE A 55 -14.75 15.13 5.13
N THR A 56 -15.37 15.75 6.13
CA THR A 56 -15.19 15.33 7.52
C THR A 56 -16.09 14.15 7.83
N GLY A 57 -15.49 13.03 8.23
CA GLY A 57 -16.21 11.82 8.61
C GLY A 57 -15.28 10.64 8.86
N SER A 58 -15.87 9.53 9.25
CA SER A 58 -15.23 8.24 9.43
C SER A 58 -15.64 7.27 8.33
N PHE A 59 -14.89 6.19 8.18
CA PHE A 59 -15.26 5.11 7.25
C PHE A 59 -16.63 4.51 7.59
N ALA A 60 -17.08 4.55 8.85
CA ALA A 60 -18.34 3.96 9.27
C ALA A 60 -19.56 4.84 8.95
N ASP A 61 -19.35 6.12 8.64
CA ASP A 61 -20.42 7.10 8.37
C ASP A 61 -20.98 6.89 6.96
N THR A 62 -21.82 5.86 6.81
CA THR A 62 -22.35 5.38 5.53
C THR A 62 -22.99 6.50 4.70
N GLU A 63 -23.74 7.40 5.35
CA GLU A 63 -24.36 8.54 4.67
C GLU A 63 -23.32 9.54 4.17
N VAL A 64 -22.33 9.90 4.99
CA VAL A 64 -21.25 10.82 4.62
C VAL A 64 -20.42 10.25 3.45
N VAL A 65 -20.08 8.97 3.52
CA VAL A 65 -19.35 8.26 2.45
C VAL A 65 -20.19 8.23 1.16
N GLY A 66 -21.49 7.96 1.26
CA GLY A 66 -22.40 7.96 0.12
C GLY A 66 -22.54 9.33 -0.52
N GLN A 67 -22.76 10.39 0.28
CA GLN A 67 -22.82 11.77 -0.19
C GLN A 67 -21.51 12.21 -0.85
N ALA A 68 -20.36 11.82 -0.28
CA ALA A 68 -19.05 12.10 -0.86
C ALA A 68 -18.79 11.40 -2.21
N MET A 69 -19.51 10.32 -2.52
CA MET A 69 -19.45 9.66 -3.84
C MET A 69 -20.32 10.33 -4.90
N GLN A 70 -21.30 11.16 -4.52
CA GLN A 70 -22.16 11.82 -5.48
C GLN A 70 -21.35 12.78 -6.37
N GLY A 71 -21.49 12.60 -7.68
CA GLY A 71 -20.78 13.37 -8.70
C GLY A 71 -19.30 13.02 -8.87
N ALA A 72 -18.75 12.06 -8.10
CA ALA A 72 -17.38 11.60 -8.29
C ALA A 72 -17.29 10.67 -9.51
N TYR A 73 -16.18 10.78 -10.26
CA TYR A 73 -15.86 9.84 -11.34
C TYR A 73 -15.37 8.51 -10.76
N GLY A 74 -14.43 8.56 -9.84
CA GLY A 74 -13.77 7.37 -9.31
C GLY A 74 -13.65 7.38 -7.80
N VAL A 75 -13.41 6.20 -7.23
CA VAL A 75 -13.15 6.03 -5.80
C VAL A 75 -11.86 5.25 -5.62
N PHE A 76 -10.94 5.77 -4.80
CA PHE A 76 -9.83 4.99 -4.26
C PHE A 76 -10.15 4.55 -2.84
N SER A 77 -10.25 3.23 -2.63
CA SER A 77 -10.59 2.64 -1.34
C SER A 77 -9.38 1.93 -0.72
N MET A 78 -8.90 2.45 0.40
CA MET A 78 -7.86 1.85 1.21
C MET A 78 -8.25 1.95 2.69
N LEU A 79 -8.29 0.79 3.35
CA LEU A 79 -8.62 0.67 4.77
C LEU A 79 -7.37 0.36 5.60
N PRO A 80 -7.25 0.90 6.83
CA PRO A 80 -6.15 0.58 7.72
C PRO A 80 -6.16 -0.91 8.09
N GLY A 81 -5.03 -1.59 7.92
CA GLY A 81 -4.85 -2.98 8.35
C GLY A 81 -4.82 -3.19 9.87
N SER A 82 -4.93 -2.14 10.66
CA SER A 82 -5.07 -2.19 12.12
C SER A 82 -6.51 -2.37 12.58
N LEU A 83 -7.48 -2.35 11.66
CA LEU A 83 -8.88 -2.61 12.00
C LEU A 83 -9.07 -4.10 12.34
N PRO A 84 -9.99 -4.43 13.28
CA PRO A 84 -10.43 -5.80 13.45
C PRO A 84 -10.97 -6.36 12.13
N GLN A 85 -10.68 -7.64 11.83
CA GLN A 85 -11.05 -8.27 10.56
C GLN A 85 -12.53 -8.06 10.19
N ALA A 86 -13.44 -8.31 11.12
CA ALA A 86 -14.88 -8.18 10.88
C ALA A 86 -15.25 -6.74 10.49
N GLU A 87 -14.61 -5.74 11.10
CA GLU A 87 -14.83 -4.33 10.80
C GLU A 87 -14.22 -3.94 9.45
N GLU A 88 -13.00 -4.41 9.13
CA GLU A 88 -12.39 -4.19 7.81
C GLU A 88 -13.28 -4.75 6.68
N VAL A 89 -13.78 -5.98 6.86
CA VAL A 89 -14.70 -6.62 5.90
C VAL A 89 -16.01 -5.83 5.79
N ARG A 90 -16.62 -5.47 6.91
CA ARG A 90 -17.88 -4.70 6.94
C ARG A 90 -17.72 -3.37 6.18
N LEU A 91 -16.68 -2.61 6.51
CA LEU A 91 -16.40 -1.31 5.89
C LEU A 91 -16.06 -1.45 4.41
N GLY A 92 -15.20 -2.41 4.04
CA GLY A 92 -14.79 -2.62 2.65
C GLY A 92 -15.97 -2.98 1.74
N LYS A 93 -16.86 -3.86 2.21
CA LYS A 93 -18.09 -4.21 1.49
C LYS A 93 -19.05 -3.02 1.40
N MET A 94 -19.24 -2.29 2.49
CA MET A 94 -20.12 -1.12 2.52
C MET A 94 -19.64 -0.02 1.54
N ILE A 95 -18.34 0.30 1.52
CA ILE A 95 -17.76 1.25 0.55
C ILE A 95 -17.96 0.78 -0.90
N ALA A 96 -17.70 -0.50 -1.18
CA ALA A 96 -17.87 -1.05 -2.53
C ALA A 96 -19.34 -1.02 -2.98
N CYS A 97 -20.27 -1.36 -2.09
CA CYS A 97 -21.70 -1.28 -2.34
C CYS A 97 -22.15 0.15 -2.63
N LEU A 98 -21.70 1.13 -1.83
CA LEU A 98 -21.98 2.55 -2.07
C LEU A 98 -21.42 3.03 -3.42
N ALA A 99 -20.24 2.57 -3.82
CA ALA A 99 -19.67 2.90 -5.13
C ALA A 99 -20.56 2.40 -6.27
N ALA A 100 -21.08 1.18 -6.16
CA ALA A 100 -22.04 0.64 -7.14
C ALA A 100 -23.37 1.41 -7.12
N ALA A 101 -23.92 1.71 -5.94
CA ALA A 101 -25.18 2.44 -5.78
C ALA A 101 -25.12 3.87 -6.34
N ASN A 102 -23.98 4.55 -6.17
CA ASN A 102 -23.73 5.90 -6.71
C ASN A 102 -23.22 5.90 -8.15
N ARG A 103 -23.18 4.73 -8.82
CA ARG A 103 -22.75 4.57 -10.22
C ARG A 103 -21.37 5.16 -10.49
N ILE A 104 -20.44 4.95 -9.56
CA ILE A 104 -19.04 5.32 -9.75
C ILE A 104 -18.50 4.65 -11.01
N GLU A 105 -17.81 5.42 -11.85
CA GLU A 105 -17.31 4.92 -13.13
C GLU A 105 -16.16 3.93 -12.96
N HIS A 106 -15.34 4.12 -11.91
CA HIS A 106 -14.20 3.25 -11.61
C HIS A 106 -13.87 3.21 -10.11
N LEU A 107 -13.97 2.03 -9.49
CA LEU A 107 -13.51 1.76 -8.13
C LEU A 107 -12.10 1.15 -8.17
N VAL A 108 -11.12 1.80 -7.55
CA VAL A 108 -9.79 1.21 -7.31
C VAL A 108 -9.69 0.81 -5.85
N TYR A 109 -9.58 -0.50 -5.58
CA TYR A 109 -9.45 -1.03 -4.23
C TYR A 109 -8.01 -1.48 -3.95
N SER A 110 -7.43 -0.96 -2.87
CA SER A 110 -6.12 -1.38 -2.39
C SER A 110 -6.23 -2.58 -1.45
N SER A 111 -5.89 -3.74 -1.98
CA SER A 111 -5.74 -5.00 -1.25
C SER A 111 -4.28 -5.18 -0.77
N GLY A 112 -3.74 -6.39 -0.83
CA GLY A 112 -2.35 -6.71 -0.50
C GLY A 112 -1.87 -7.98 -1.19
N ALA A 113 -0.57 -8.07 -1.50
CA ALA A 113 0.01 -9.21 -2.20
C ALA A 113 -0.07 -10.54 -1.44
N SER A 114 -0.26 -10.50 -0.11
CA SER A 114 -0.46 -11.68 0.72
C SER A 114 -1.80 -12.38 0.49
N VAL A 115 -2.72 -11.79 -0.27
CA VAL A 115 -4.00 -12.42 -0.62
C VAL A 115 -3.77 -13.60 -1.56
N GLY A 116 -4.12 -14.79 -1.07
CA GLY A 116 -4.20 -16.03 -1.84
C GLY A 116 -5.64 -16.50 -2.07
N ASP A 117 -5.77 -17.64 -2.74
CA ASP A 117 -7.08 -18.20 -3.14
C ASP A 117 -7.75 -19.04 -2.05
N LYS A 118 -7.05 -19.31 -0.94
CA LYS A 118 -7.53 -20.10 0.19
C LYS A 118 -7.53 -19.26 1.48
N PRO A 119 -8.53 -19.41 2.36
CA PRO A 119 -8.49 -18.83 3.70
C PRO A 119 -7.25 -19.33 4.45
N THR A 120 -6.59 -18.40 5.13
CA THR A 120 -5.38 -18.68 5.93
C THR A 120 -5.73 -19.11 7.35
N GLY A 121 -6.95 -18.84 7.82
CA GLY A 121 -7.36 -19.01 9.21
C GLY A 121 -6.85 -17.90 10.13
N ILE A 122 -6.13 -16.91 9.59
CA ILE A 122 -5.54 -15.81 10.33
C ILE A 122 -6.28 -14.53 9.97
N ALA A 123 -6.92 -13.96 10.99
CA ALA A 123 -7.88 -12.86 10.83
C ALA A 123 -7.35 -11.69 9.95
N ARG A 124 -6.09 -11.29 10.17
CA ARG A 124 -5.47 -10.14 9.47
C ARG A 124 -5.23 -10.38 7.97
N PHE A 125 -5.14 -11.63 7.52
CA PHE A 125 -4.90 -11.99 6.11
C PHE A 125 -6.20 -12.33 5.38
N ASP A 126 -7.25 -12.70 6.11
CA ASP A 126 -8.51 -13.17 5.55
C ASP A 126 -9.56 -12.06 5.32
N ALA A 127 -9.30 -10.81 5.74
CA ALA A 127 -10.21 -9.68 5.50
C ALA A 127 -10.30 -9.28 4.02
N LYS A 128 -9.16 -8.97 3.41
CA LYS A 128 -9.05 -8.48 2.03
C LYS A 128 -9.58 -9.46 0.97
N PRO A 129 -9.31 -10.78 1.03
CA PRO A 129 -9.89 -11.74 0.10
C PRO A 129 -11.43 -11.71 0.09
N GLN A 130 -12.07 -11.53 1.26
CA GLN A 130 -13.53 -11.42 1.37
C GLN A 130 -14.07 -10.14 0.74
N ILE A 131 -13.34 -9.02 0.87
CA ILE A 131 -13.71 -7.74 0.26
C ILE A 131 -13.54 -7.83 -1.26
N GLU A 132 -12.42 -8.38 -1.74
CA GLU A 132 -12.20 -8.60 -3.17
C GLU A 132 -13.28 -9.49 -3.81
N ALA A 133 -13.64 -10.59 -3.15
CA ALA A 133 -14.70 -11.49 -3.63
C ALA A 133 -16.04 -10.76 -3.74
N TYR A 134 -16.38 -9.91 -2.76
CA TYR A 134 -17.60 -9.11 -2.80
C TYR A 134 -17.57 -8.05 -3.90
N ILE A 135 -16.45 -7.33 -4.07
CA ILE A 135 -16.29 -6.34 -5.14
C ILE A 135 -16.55 -6.96 -6.53
N ARG A 136 -16.07 -8.19 -6.77
CA ARG A 136 -16.28 -8.90 -8.04
C ARG A 136 -17.74 -9.26 -8.33
N GLN A 137 -18.61 -9.26 -7.32
CA GLN A 137 -20.05 -9.54 -7.47
C GLN A 137 -20.87 -8.29 -7.80
N LEU A 138 -20.28 -7.09 -7.67
CA LEU A 138 -20.96 -5.82 -7.90
C LEU A 138 -20.87 -5.41 -9.36
N SER A 139 -21.81 -4.56 -9.80
CA SER A 139 -21.85 -4.01 -11.16
C SER A 139 -20.86 -2.86 -11.42
N VAL A 140 -20.13 -2.41 -10.39
CA VAL A 140 -19.15 -1.33 -10.52
C VAL A 140 -17.89 -1.81 -11.24
N ASN A 141 -17.41 -1.03 -12.22
CA ASN A 141 -16.10 -1.31 -12.83
C ASN A 141 -15.03 -1.15 -11.75
N SER A 142 -14.34 -2.23 -11.41
CA SER A 142 -13.34 -2.21 -10.35
C SER A 142 -11.96 -2.65 -10.83
N THR A 143 -10.92 -2.07 -10.25
CA THR A 143 -9.55 -2.58 -10.33
C THR A 143 -9.07 -2.86 -8.91
N ILE A 144 -8.58 -4.07 -8.68
CA ILE A 144 -7.97 -4.44 -7.41
C ILE A 144 -6.47 -4.33 -7.59
N ILE A 145 -5.80 -3.52 -6.77
CA ILE A 145 -4.34 -3.52 -6.69
C ILE A 145 -3.91 -4.31 -5.45
N ARG A 146 -2.86 -5.12 -5.61
CA ARG A 146 -2.24 -5.93 -4.56
C ARG A 146 -0.77 -5.51 -4.46
N PRO A 147 -0.45 -4.44 -3.72
CA PRO A 147 0.93 -3.99 -3.63
C PRO A 147 1.76 -5.03 -2.87
N MET A 148 3.01 -5.21 -3.30
CA MET A 148 4.01 -6.05 -2.63
C MET A 148 4.42 -5.44 -1.27
N ILE A 149 5.44 -6.00 -0.61
CA ILE A 149 5.92 -5.48 0.67
C ILE A 149 6.43 -4.05 0.48
N PHE A 150 6.03 -3.13 1.35
CA PHE A 150 6.43 -1.72 1.19
C PHE A 150 7.89 -1.55 1.61
N MET A 151 8.67 -0.79 0.85
CA MET A 151 10.07 -0.49 1.18
C MET A 151 10.20 0.15 2.57
N GLU A 152 9.23 1.00 2.92
CA GLU A 152 9.04 1.65 4.21
C GLU A 152 9.00 0.65 5.37
N MET A 153 8.49 -0.57 5.14
CA MET A 153 8.43 -1.58 6.19
C MET A 153 9.81 -2.07 6.58
N LEU A 154 10.76 -2.07 5.67
CA LEU A 154 12.09 -2.65 5.89
C LEU A 154 12.96 -1.78 6.81
N VAL A 155 12.66 -0.49 6.91
CA VAL A 155 13.40 0.48 7.73
C VAL A 155 12.63 0.87 9.00
N ARG A 156 11.64 0.07 9.42
CA ARG A 156 10.98 0.29 10.72
C ARG A 156 11.87 -0.21 11.87
N PRO A 157 11.78 0.39 13.06
CA PRO A 157 12.44 -0.13 14.25
C PRO A 157 11.99 -1.56 14.58
N GLY A 158 12.85 -2.33 15.24
CA GLY A 158 12.54 -3.68 15.73
C GLY A 158 13.06 -4.84 14.84
N TYR A 159 13.74 -4.53 13.74
CA TYR A 159 14.45 -5.53 12.92
C TYR A 159 15.95 -5.66 13.28
N GLY A 160 16.43 -4.92 14.29
CA GLY A 160 17.81 -5.00 14.80
C GLY A 160 18.81 -4.07 14.12
N LEU A 161 18.34 -3.13 13.28
CA LEU A 161 19.18 -2.15 12.57
C LEU A 161 20.05 -1.33 13.54
N GLU A 162 19.49 -0.98 14.70
CA GLU A 162 20.13 -0.30 15.81
C GLU A 162 21.26 -1.11 16.48
N GLU A 163 21.29 -2.42 16.26
CA GLU A 163 22.28 -3.37 16.78
C GLU A 163 23.36 -3.72 15.74
N GLY A 164 23.34 -3.08 14.55
CA GLY A 164 24.21 -3.45 13.43
C GLY A 164 23.84 -4.79 12.79
N GLN A 165 22.57 -5.20 12.91
CA GLN A 165 22.06 -6.44 12.33
C GLN A 165 20.74 -6.17 11.60
N TYR A 166 20.29 -7.11 10.77
CA TYR A 166 18.98 -7.06 10.16
C TYR A 166 18.35 -8.44 10.16
N ARG A 167 17.35 -8.64 11.01
CA ARG A 167 16.65 -9.92 11.17
C ARG A 167 15.33 -9.87 10.40
N PHE A 168 15.16 -10.80 9.46
CA PHE A 168 13.96 -10.83 8.62
C PHE A 168 13.55 -12.25 8.21
N PHE A 169 12.45 -12.39 7.48
CA PHE A 169 11.83 -13.69 7.17
C PHE A 169 12.59 -14.49 6.08
N LEU A 170 13.34 -13.82 5.19
CA LEU A 170 13.91 -14.44 4.01
C LEU A 170 15.12 -15.31 4.33
N ARG A 171 15.29 -16.40 3.58
CA ARG A 171 16.60 -17.04 3.47
C ARG A 171 17.58 -16.09 2.76
N PRO A 172 18.90 -16.13 3.02
CA PRO A 172 19.84 -15.15 2.48
C PRO A 172 19.80 -14.96 0.96
N ASN A 173 19.57 -16.03 0.20
CA ASN A 173 19.52 -16.02 -1.27
C ASN A 173 18.07 -15.98 -1.83
N GLN A 174 17.05 -15.95 -0.97
CA GLN A 174 15.66 -15.90 -1.40
C GLN A 174 15.31 -14.46 -1.80
N ALA A 175 14.73 -14.30 -2.98
CA ALA A 175 14.26 -13.02 -3.47
C ALA A 175 12.85 -12.72 -2.95
N MET A 176 12.58 -11.45 -2.65
CA MET A 176 11.23 -10.90 -2.48
C MET A 176 11.08 -9.65 -3.33
N GLN A 177 9.84 -9.35 -3.72
CA GLN A 177 9.53 -8.11 -4.39
C GLN A 177 9.00 -7.06 -3.42
N LEU A 178 9.38 -5.82 -3.70
CA LEU A 178 9.06 -4.64 -2.90
C LEU A 178 8.32 -3.62 -3.74
N ILE A 179 7.63 -2.71 -3.09
CA ILE A 179 7.05 -1.52 -3.72
C ILE A 179 7.32 -0.29 -2.86
N ALA A 180 7.69 0.83 -3.46
CA ALA A 180 7.68 2.11 -2.76
C ALA A 180 6.24 2.62 -2.65
N VAL A 181 5.84 3.18 -1.52
CA VAL A 181 4.48 3.74 -1.37
C VAL A 181 4.20 4.79 -2.45
N ASP A 182 5.19 5.58 -2.80
CA ASP A 182 5.06 6.63 -3.82
C ASP A 182 4.75 6.06 -5.22
N ASP A 183 5.29 4.88 -5.56
CA ASP A 183 4.96 4.20 -6.80
C ASP A 183 3.52 3.66 -6.81
N ILE A 184 2.93 3.32 -5.66
CA ILE A 184 1.51 2.96 -5.57
C ILE A 184 0.64 4.11 -6.08
N GLY A 185 0.98 5.36 -5.71
CA GLY A 185 0.32 6.55 -6.22
C GLY A 185 0.36 6.65 -7.75
N LYS A 186 1.55 6.44 -8.33
CA LYS A 186 1.76 6.49 -9.79
C LYS A 186 0.99 5.37 -10.51
N PHE A 187 1.01 4.15 -9.99
CA PHE A 187 0.21 3.04 -10.54
C PHE A 187 -1.29 3.35 -10.49
N VAL A 188 -1.80 3.88 -9.38
CA VAL A 188 -3.22 4.23 -9.24
C VAL A 188 -3.61 5.35 -10.21
N ALA A 189 -2.76 6.37 -10.37
CA ALA A 189 -2.98 7.43 -11.36
C ALA A 189 -3.07 6.86 -12.78
N SER A 190 -2.16 5.95 -13.17
CA SER A 190 -2.22 5.25 -14.46
C SER A 190 -3.49 4.40 -14.60
N VAL A 191 -3.96 3.77 -13.51
CA VAL A 191 -5.20 2.97 -13.51
C VAL A 191 -6.42 3.83 -13.79
N PHE A 192 -6.54 4.99 -13.14
CA PHE A 192 -7.65 5.92 -13.39
C PHE A 192 -7.58 6.58 -14.77
N ALA A 193 -6.38 6.79 -15.31
CA ALA A 193 -6.18 7.36 -16.65
C ALA A 193 -6.65 6.42 -17.77
N ASP A 194 -6.58 5.09 -17.57
CA ASP A 194 -6.95 4.09 -18.58
C ASP A 194 -7.91 3.03 -18.01
N LYS A 195 -9.14 3.46 -17.67
CA LYS A 195 -10.21 2.56 -17.22
C LYS A 195 -10.40 1.36 -18.15
N LYS A 196 -10.32 1.55 -19.48
CA LYS A 196 -10.56 0.47 -20.46
C LYS A 196 -9.56 -0.67 -20.31
N ARG A 197 -8.29 -0.36 -20.04
CA ARG A 197 -7.24 -1.35 -19.83
C ARG A 197 -7.36 -2.08 -18.49
N TYR A 198 -7.80 -1.39 -17.44
CA TYR A 198 -7.67 -1.88 -16.06
C TYR A 198 -8.98 -2.30 -15.39
N ALA A 199 -10.15 -1.91 -15.90
CA ALA A 199 -11.42 -2.37 -15.37
C ALA A 199 -11.53 -3.91 -15.38
N GLY A 200 -12.00 -4.47 -14.27
CA GLY A 200 -12.11 -5.90 -14.02
C GLY A 200 -10.79 -6.61 -13.72
N LYS A 201 -9.65 -5.89 -13.66
CA LYS A 201 -8.34 -6.50 -13.42
C LYS A 201 -7.97 -6.53 -11.93
N THR A 202 -7.23 -7.56 -11.56
CA THR A 202 -6.46 -7.61 -10.30
C THR A 202 -4.98 -7.54 -10.66
N LEU A 203 -4.25 -6.58 -10.10
CA LEU A 203 -2.84 -6.32 -10.41
C LEU A 203 -2.00 -6.46 -9.14
N LYS A 204 -1.04 -7.38 -9.15
CA LYS A 204 0.09 -7.29 -8.21
C LYS A 204 1.07 -6.24 -8.73
N ILE A 205 1.51 -5.34 -7.86
CA ILE A 205 2.39 -4.22 -8.24
C ILE A 205 3.64 -4.21 -7.38
N ALA A 206 4.78 -4.02 -8.04
CA ALA A 206 6.12 -4.03 -7.46
C ALA A 206 7.00 -2.97 -8.14
N SER A 207 7.97 -2.44 -7.40
CA SER A 207 8.99 -1.51 -7.88
C SER A 207 10.36 -2.16 -8.02
N ASP A 208 10.69 -3.14 -7.16
CA ASP A 208 12.01 -3.76 -7.14
C ASP A 208 12.00 -5.19 -6.58
N THR A 209 13.12 -5.89 -6.70
CA THR A 209 13.38 -7.20 -6.12
C THR A 209 14.66 -7.17 -5.30
N VAL A 210 14.65 -7.76 -4.10
CA VAL A 210 15.85 -7.89 -3.26
C VAL A 210 15.92 -9.25 -2.58
N THR A 211 17.14 -9.68 -2.25
CA THR A 211 17.46 -10.84 -1.42
C THR A 211 17.95 -10.42 -0.04
N GLY A 212 18.00 -11.35 0.92
CA GLY A 212 18.60 -11.09 2.23
C GLY A 212 20.06 -10.62 2.15
N ARG A 213 20.86 -11.17 1.24
CA ARG A 213 22.25 -10.71 1.01
C ARG A 213 22.32 -9.31 0.41
N GLU A 214 21.43 -8.97 -0.50
CA GLU A 214 21.35 -7.63 -1.05
C GLU A 214 20.91 -6.63 0.02
N LEU A 215 19.99 -7.00 0.92
CA LEU A 215 19.65 -6.17 2.08
C LEU A 215 20.87 -5.92 2.99
N GLU A 216 21.66 -6.95 3.33
CA GLU A 216 22.92 -6.76 4.07
C GLU A 216 23.84 -5.76 3.38
N THR A 217 24.00 -5.89 2.06
CA THR A 217 24.86 -5.01 1.27
C THR A 217 24.34 -3.58 1.26
N LEU A 218 23.07 -3.38 0.90
CA LEU A 218 22.43 -2.07 0.76
C LEU A 218 22.36 -1.31 2.09
N PHE A 219 22.02 -2.00 3.18
CA PHE A 219 22.02 -1.39 4.50
C PHE A 219 23.42 -1.08 4.99
N SER A 220 24.41 -1.95 4.77
CA SER A 220 25.80 -1.67 5.14
C SER A 220 26.36 -0.46 4.40
N GLU A 221 26.08 -0.34 3.11
CA GLU A 221 26.47 0.81 2.28
C GLU A 221 25.83 2.10 2.78
N ALA A 222 24.51 2.10 3.03
CA ALA A 222 23.78 3.27 3.53
C ALA A 222 24.23 3.68 4.95
N ALA A 223 24.50 2.70 5.82
CA ALA A 223 24.95 2.94 7.19
C ALA A 223 26.43 3.31 7.30
N GLY A 224 27.24 3.11 6.26
CA GLY A 224 28.69 3.34 6.31
C GLY A 224 29.44 2.42 7.28
N HIS A 225 28.79 1.39 7.80
CA HIS A 225 29.35 0.35 8.66
C HIS A 225 28.62 -0.98 8.41
N PRO A 226 29.23 -2.14 8.73
CA PRO A 226 28.59 -3.43 8.48
C PRO A 226 27.24 -3.57 9.21
N ILE A 227 26.22 -4.05 8.49
CA ILE A 227 24.94 -4.51 9.01
C ILE A 227 24.73 -5.95 8.55
N LYS A 228 24.68 -6.89 9.49
CA LYS A 228 24.61 -8.33 9.16
C LYS A 228 23.18 -8.82 8.99
N TYR A 229 22.87 -9.42 7.85
CA TYR A 229 21.58 -10.04 7.61
C TYR A 229 21.50 -11.41 8.31
N GLN A 230 20.40 -11.66 8.99
CA GLN A 230 20.07 -12.96 9.55
C GLN A 230 18.60 -13.28 9.27
N ARG A 231 18.31 -14.53 8.92
CA ARG A 231 16.92 -14.99 8.94
C ARG A 231 16.50 -15.20 10.39
N TYR A 232 15.24 -14.91 10.71
CA TYR A 232 14.65 -15.40 11.95
C TYR A 232 14.80 -16.92 12.09
N THR A 233 15.03 -17.40 13.31
CA THR A 233 15.12 -18.84 13.57
C THR A 233 13.78 -19.52 13.31
N ASP A 234 13.79 -20.80 12.94
CA ASP A 234 12.55 -21.55 12.74
C ASP A 234 11.72 -21.63 14.04
N GLU A 235 12.38 -21.68 15.21
CA GLU A 235 11.73 -21.60 16.51
C GLU A 235 11.00 -20.26 16.71
N PHE A 236 11.63 -19.13 16.37
CA PHE A 236 10.99 -17.82 16.44
C PHE A 236 9.81 -17.73 15.46
N LEU A 237 9.96 -18.25 14.24
CA LEU A 237 8.89 -18.24 13.24
C LEU A 237 7.72 -19.13 13.66
N ALA A 238 7.97 -20.24 14.35
CA ALA A 238 6.93 -21.12 14.88
C ALA A 238 6.24 -20.57 16.14
N ALA A 239 6.75 -19.50 16.75
CA ALA A 239 6.22 -18.94 17.99
C ALA A 239 4.83 -18.29 17.83
N SER A 240 4.44 -17.92 16.60
CA SER A 240 3.05 -17.51 16.33
C SER A 240 2.58 -17.94 14.93
N PRO A 241 1.27 -18.23 14.76
CA PRO A 241 0.69 -18.54 13.46
C PRO A 241 0.94 -17.45 12.41
N GLU A 242 0.93 -16.18 12.80
CA GLU A 242 1.19 -15.05 11.91
C GLU A 242 2.62 -15.03 11.36
N LEU A 243 3.61 -15.34 12.21
CA LEU A 243 5.01 -15.38 11.81
C LEU A 243 5.29 -16.57 10.89
N ALA A 244 4.76 -17.75 11.25
CA ALA A 244 4.85 -18.95 10.44
C ALA A 244 4.22 -18.72 9.05
N HIS A 245 3.01 -18.15 9.01
CA HIS A 245 2.33 -17.85 7.76
C HIS A 245 3.07 -16.82 6.91
N MET A 246 3.65 -15.77 7.52
CA MET A 246 4.45 -14.79 6.77
C MET A 246 5.68 -15.44 6.12
N ALA A 247 6.39 -16.29 6.85
CA ALA A 247 7.55 -17.02 6.32
C ALA A 247 7.14 -17.95 5.17
N GLU A 248 6.09 -18.75 5.36
CA GLU A 248 5.55 -19.65 4.34
C GLU A 248 5.06 -18.86 3.10
N SER A 249 4.37 -17.74 3.30
CA SER A 249 3.85 -16.91 2.22
C SER A 249 4.98 -16.33 1.34
N LEU A 250 6.11 -15.97 1.95
CA LEU A 250 7.30 -15.51 1.24
C LEU A 250 8.07 -16.62 0.56
N GLU A 251 8.04 -17.84 1.10
CA GLU A 251 8.78 -18.99 0.56
C GLU A 251 8.02 -19.69 -0.58
N ALA A 252 6.73 -19.93 -0.41
CA ALA A 252 5.92 -20.75 -1.31
C ALA A 252 4.47 -20.27 -1.49
N GLY A 253 4.11 -19.10 -0.96
CA GLY A 253 2.75 -18.56 -1.02
C GLY A 253 2.62 -17.26 -1.82
N PRO A 254 1.54 -16.49 -1.61
CA PRO A 254 1.23 -15.33 -2.44
C PRO A 254 2.30 -14.24 -2.48
N LEU A 255 3.17 -14.14 -1.48
CA LEU A 255 4.28 -13.16 -1.46
C LEU A 255 5.52 -13.63 -2.24
N SER A 256 5.62 -14.91 -2.61
CA SER A 256 6.67 -15.43 -3.49
C SER A 256 6.34 -15.27 -4.99
N ASP A 257 5.10 -14.90 -5.32
CA ASP A 257 4.67 -14.67 -6.70
C ASP A 257 5.52 -13.60 -7.39
N HIS A 258 5.89 -13.88 -8.64
CA HIS A 258 6.73 -12.99 -9.44
C HIS A 258 5.89 -12.01 -10.27
N VAL A 259 5.98 -10.72 -9.92
CA VAL A 259 5.50 -9.58 -10.72
C VAL A 259 6.55 -9.20 -11.76
N ASP A 260 6.17 -9.17 -13.03
CA ASP A 260 7.07 -8.76 -14.11
C ASP A 260 7.37 -7.24 -14.02
N LEU A 261 8.58 -6.91 -13.55
CA LEU A 261 9.03 -5.52 -13.41
C LEU A 261 9.17 -4.79 -14.76
N ARG A 262 9.30 -5.49 -15.90
CA ARG A 262 9.30 -4.84 -17.22
C ARG A 262 7.91 -4.31 -17.56
N LEU A 263 6.87 -5.08 -17.24
CA LEU A 263 5.48 -4.61 -17.37
C LEU A 263 5.20 -3.48 -16.38
N MET A 264 5.72 -3.56 -15.15
CA MET A 264 5.60 -2.47 -14.18
C MET A 264 6.20 -1.16 -14.72
N ARG A 265 7.37 -1.21 -15.37
CA ARG A 265 7.97 -0.04 -16.05
C ARG A 265 7.13 0.51 -17.19
N GLN A 266 6.33 -0.32 -17.86
CA GLN A 266 5.41 0.18 -18.90
C GLN A 266 4.21 0.94 -18.30
N ILE A 267 3.79 0.60 -17.08
CA ILE A 267 2.67 1.28 -16.40
C ILE A 267 3.17 2.52 -15.66
N ASN A 268 4.34 2.42 -15.02
CA ASN A 268 5.04 3.50 -14.34
C ASN A 268 6.52 3.49 -14.78
N PRO A 269 6.91 4.32 -15.76
CA PRO A 269 8.30 4.40 -16.21
C PRO A 269 9.29 4.87 -15.13
N GLN A 270 8.77 5.45 -14.03
CA GLN A 270 9.55 6.02 -12.93
C GLN A 270 9.54 5.12 -11.69
N ILE A 271 9.36 3.79 -11.83
CA ILE A 271 9.49 2.90 -10.67
C ILE A 271 10.87 3.06 -10.03
N ILE A 272 10.89 3.13 -8.70
CA ILE A 272 12.12 3.35 -7.93
C ILE A 272 12.71 2.01 -7.46
N SER A 273 14.03 1.86 -7.56
CA SER A 273 14.72 0.73 -6.93
C SER A 273 14.85 0.94 -5.42
N PHE A 274 14.96 -0.14 -4.65
CA PHE A 274 15.16 -0.06 -3.21
C PHE A 274 16.44 0.69 -2.86
N ARG A 275 17.51 0.51 -3.65
CA ARG A 275 18.75 1.29 -3.54
C ARG A 275 18.50 2.80 -3.67
N SER A 276 17.77 3.21 -4.71
CA SER A 276 17.50 4.64 -4.96
C SER A 276 16.58 5.23 -3.92
N TRP A 277 15.57 4.46 -3.49
CA TRP A 277 14.64 4.85 -2.44
C TRP A 277 15.37 5.02 -1.11
N LEU A 278 16.23 4.08 -0.72
CA LEU A 278 17.02 4.13 0.51
C LEU A 278 18.00 5.32 0.53
N ALA A 279 18.51 5.73 -0.63
CA ALA A 279 19.39 6.89 -0.78
C ALA A 279 18.66 8.25 -0.79
N ALA A 280 17.33 8.25 -0.83
CA ALA A 280 16.51 9.45 -0.91
C ALA A 280 15.35 9.41 0.10
N GLU A 281 14.14 9.10 -0.35
CA GLU A 281 12.89 9.14 0.43
C GLU A 281 12.95 8.28 1.71
N GLY A 282 13.61 7.12 1.63
CA GLY A 282 13.76 6.18 2.74
C GLY A 282 14.91 6.51 3.70
N TYR A 283 15.82 7.42 3.33
CA TYR A 283 17.06 7.65 4.07
C TYR A 283 16.79 8.12 5.51
N GLN A 284 15.87 9.07 5.70
CA GLN A 284 15.59 9.59 7.04
C GLN A 284 15.03 8.51 7.99
N ALA A 285 14.08 7.70 7.51
CA ALA A 285 13.52 6.61 8.31
C ALA A 285 14.59 5.55 8.63
N PHE A 286 15.48 5.27 7.68
CA PHE A 286 16.62 4.39 7.89
C PHE A 286 17.60 4.93 8.95
N GLU A 287 17.98 6.21 8.89
CA GLU A 287 18.84 6.87 9.88
C GLU A 287 18.27 6.79 11.31
N GLU A 288 16.94 6.95 11.42
CA GLU A 288 16.23 6.80 12.69
C GLU A 288 16.27 5.35 13.19
N ALA A 289 16.11 4.37 12.28
CA ALA A 289 16.11 2.95 12.61
C ALA A 289 17.48 2.41 13.04
N ILE A 290 18.58 2.89 12.46
CA ILE A 290 19.95 2.55 12.93
C ILE A 290 20.35 3.32 14.20
N GLY A 291 19.50 4.23 14.68
CA GLY A 291 19.71 4.93 15.94
C GLY A 291 20.85 5.95 15.92
N ARG A 292 21.24 6.51 14.76
CA ARG A 292 22.37 7.46 14.67
C ARG A 292 22.22 8.72 15.53
N ARG A 293 21.01 9.10 15.95
CA ARG A 293 20.81 10.16 16.96
C ARG A 293 21.40 9.82 18.36
N ARG A 294 21.75 8.55 18.64
CA ARG A 294 22.43 8.14 19.88
C ARG A 294 23.96 8.21 19.82
N TRP A 295 24.57 8.27 18.63
CA TRP A 295 26.02 8.20 18.45
C TRP A 295 26.68 9.54 18.11
N ALA A 296 25.88 10.60 17.89
CA ALA A 296 26.35 11.97 17.69
C ALA A 296 26.40 12.76 19.02
N ARG A 297 27.13 12.24 20.01
CA ARG A 297 27.56 12.98 21.21
C ARG A 297 29.02 12.69 21.51
#